data_AF-A0A6N7R029-F1
#
_entry.id   AF-A0A6N7R029-F1
#
_cell.length_a   1.000
_cell.length_b   1.000
_cell.length_c   1.000
_cell.angle_alpha   90.00
_cell.angle_beta   90.00
_cell.angle_gamma   90.00
#
_symmetry.space_group_name_H-M   'P 1'
#
loop_
_entity.id
_entity.type
_entity.pdbx_description
1 polymer ?
#
loop_
_entity_poly.entity_id
_entity_poly.type
_entity_poly.pdbx_seq_one_letter_code
_entity_poly.pdbx_strand_id
1 'polypeptide(L)'
;MAEFRGYRITSSYGYRTHPIRGSRDFHAGVDLVKSHRAPIHAFTSGTVIYAGFGKSGTGLGGYGNVVLIRDRNNRAQLYAHLDSVAVKSGHTVSYNQIIGYQGQTGYVTGSHLHFEVRKKVETAPPYGYRADKPSSTVNPISYLNQFSSNKTLKERSNGTEVRNLQRELIKLGFNLNKYGADGVFGDETESAVKAFQRSEGIKVDGIVGPVTRARLDKNTTLVANYPGIIKRGSKGDIVEIIQRRVGAKVDGIFGPETERKVKQYQRRNNLKVDGIVGPETWQKLF
;
A
#
# COMPACT_ATOMS: atom_id res chain seq x y z
N MET A 1 0.77 6.74 0.31
CA MET A 1 2.10 6.20 -0.03
C MET A 1 2.38 5.03 0.89
N ALA A 2 3.16 4.04 0.49
CA ALA A 2 3.80 3.05 1.36
C ALA A 2 4.73 3.83 2.29
N GLU A 3 4.14 4.33 3.38
CA GLU A 3 4.86 4.95 4.46
C GLU A 3 5.52 3.82 5.24
N PHE A 4 6.83 3.90 5.43
CA PHE A 4 7.50 3.17 6.50
C PHE A 4 7.01 3.73 7.84
N ARG A 5 5.73 3.50 8.18
CA ARG A 5 5.06 4.11 9.33
C ARG A 5 5.85 3.80 10.59
N GLY A 6 6.21 4.86 11.31
CA GLY A 6 7.03 4.77 12.51
C GLY A 6 8.53 4.68 12.28
N TYR A 7 9.02 4.76 11.04
CA TYR A 7 10.45 4.90 10.74
C TYR A 7 10.76 6.32 10.27
N ARG A 8 11.96 6.79 10.60
CA ARG A 8 12.59 7.93 9.92
C ARG A 8 13.54 7.39 8.85
N ILE A 9 13.38 7.85 7.60
CA ILE A 9 14.36 7.57 6.53
C ILE A 9 15.60 8.41 6.83
N THR A 10 16.75 7.76 7.01
CA THR A 10 18.05 8.44 7.19
C THR A 10 18.86 8.47 5.91
N SER A 11 18.58 7.55 4.98
CA SER A 11 19.35 7.47 3.74
C SER A 11 18.57 6.79 2.61
N SER A 12 18.43 7.49 1.48
CA SER A 12 17.60 7.06 0.34
C SER A 12 18.33 6.16 -0.66
N TYR A 13 17.59 5.35 -1.41
CA TYR A 13 18.11 4.57 -2.54
C TYR A 13 18.72 5.45 -3.63
N GLY A 14 19.83 5.01 -4.24
CA GLY A 14 20.43 5.64 -5.40
C GLY A 14 21.88 6.08 -5.22
N TYR A 15 22.39 6.83 -6.21
CA TYR A 15 23.75 7.34 -6.21
C TYR A 15 23.94 8.45 -5.16
N ARG A 16 25.08 8.40 -4.46
CA ARG A 16 25.53 9.41 -3.52
C ARG A 16 26.96 9.82 -3.87
N THR A 17 27.28 11.08 -3.63
CA THR A 17 28.63 11.61 -3.82
C THR A 17 29.40 11.47 -2.52
N HIS A 18 30.56 10.81 -2.54
CA HIS A 18 31.44 10.76 -1.38
C HIS A 18 32.00 12.16 -1.08
N PRO A 19 31.83 12.71 0.14
CA PRO A 19 32.08 14.13 0.43
C PRO A 19 33.54 14.56 0.30
N ILE A 20 34.49 13.61 0.30
CA ILE A 20 35.93 13.90 0.28
C ILE A 20 36.63 13.42 -1.02
N ARG A 21 36.08 12.41 -1.70
CA ARG A 21 36.76 11.70 -2.79
C ARG A 21 36.06 11.83 -4.14
N GLY A 22 34.85 12.41 -4.17
CA GLY A 22 34.06 12.59 -5.39
C GLY A 22 33.56 11.30 -6.05
N SER A 23 33.88 10.12 -5.50
CA SER A 23 33.39 8.85 -6.02
C SER A 23 31.88 8.70 -5.83
N ARG A 24 31.23 8.12 -6.84
CA ARG A 24 29.81 7.77 -6.81
C ARG A 24 29.67 6.41 -6.12
N ASP A 25 29.11 6.37 -4.91
CA ASP A 25 28.68 5.12 -4.30
C ASP A 25 27.17 4.93 -4.50
N PHE A 26 26.76 3.71 -4.77
CA PHE A 26 25.35 3.37 -5.00
C PHE A 26 24.77 2.68 -3.77
N HIS A 27 23.76 3.32 -3.18
CA HIS A 27 23.00 2.73 -2.10
C HIS A 27 21.89 1.83 -2.64
N ALA A 28 22.08 0.52 -2.47
CA ALA A 28 21.19 -0.54 -2.99
C ALA A 28 19.83 -0.65 -2.28
N GLY A 29 19.65 0.07 -1.17
CA GLY A 29 18.47 -0.01 -0.33
C GLY A 29 18.02 1.35 0.18
N VAL A 30 17.29 1.32 1.29
CA VAL A 30 16.92 2.51 2.09
C VAL A 30 17.27 2.21 3.54
N ASP A 31 17.83 3.22 4.21
CA ASP A 31 18.17 3.13 5.64
C ASP A 31 17.04 3.78 6.46
N LEU A 32 16.53 3.01 7.41
CA LEU A 32 15.35 3.31 8.20
C LEU A 32 15.70 3.21 9.68
N VAL A 33 15.27 4.18 10.48
CA VAL A 33 15.58 4.21 11.91
C VAL A 33 14.32 4.28 12.77
N LYS A 34 14.31 3.42 13.79
CA LYS A 34 13.50 3.41 15.02
C LYS A 34 14.44 3.39 16.23
N SER A 35 13.89 3.22 17.43
CA SER A 35 14.69 2.86 18.60
C SER A 35 15.39 1.51 18.40
N HIS A 36 16.58 1.37 18.97
CA HIS A 36 17.29 0.09 19.00
C HIS A 36 16.42 -1.00 19.61
N ARG A 37 16.46 -2.21 19.04
CA ARG A 37 15.59 -3.36 19.35
C ARG A 37 14.09 -3.14 19.15
N ALA A 38 13.68 -2.05 18.48
CA ALA A 38 12.29 -1.93 18.07
C ALA A 38 11.91 -3.07 17.11
N PRO A 39 10.66 -3.57 17.15
CA PRO A 39 10.21 -4.61 16.24
C PRO A 39 10.26 -4.13 14.79
N ILE A 40 10.85 -4.98 13.94
CA ILE A 40 10.87 -4.88 12.49
C ILE A 40 9.81 -5.82 11.93
N HIS A 41 8.93 -5.25 11.11
CA HIS A 41 7.82 -5.98 10.51
C HIS A 41 8.07 -6.20 9.01
N ALA A 42 7.56 -7.29 8.47
CA ALA A 42 7.64 -7.57 7.05
C ALA A 42 6.84 -6.54 6.23
N PHE A 43 7.48 -5.86 5.29
CA PHE A 43 6.85 -4.92 4.35
C PHE A 43 6.06 -5.61 3.24
N THR A 44 6.23 -6.92 3.06
CA THR A 44 5.46 -7.75 2.12
C THR A 44 5.17 -9.10 2.76
N SER A 45 4.05 -9.74 2.39
CA SER A 45 3.90 -11.19 2.63
C SER A 45 4.84 -11.97 1.70
N GLY A 46 5.32 -13.13 2.17
CA GLY A 46 6.19 -13.98 1.36
C GLY A 46 6.74 -15.18 2.11
N THR A 47 7.72 -15.84 1.50
CA THR A 47 8.44 -16.99 2.08
C THR A 47 9.83 -16.54 2.52
N VAL A 48 10.22 -16.84 3.76
CA VAL A 48 11.57 -16.60 4.28
C VAL A 48 12.53 -17.56 3.59
N ILE A 49 13.46 -17.01 2.81
CA ILE A 49 14.52 -17.76 2.14
C ILE A 49 15.73 -17.90 3.07
N TYR A 50 16.05 -16.86 3.83
CA TYR A 50 17.16 -16.85 4.77
C TYR A 50 16.78 -16.10 6.05
N ALA A 51 17.17 -16.62 7.21
CA ALA A 51 17.09 -15.91 8.49
C ALA A 51 18.30 -16.28 9.36
N GLY A 52 19.13 -15.31 9.71
CA GLY A 52 20.33 -15.49 10.51
C GLY A 52 21.49 -14.58 10.12
N PHE A 53 22.68 -14.86 10.62
CA PHE A 53 23.88 -14.05 10.34
C PHE A 53 24.39 -14.28 8.92
N GLY A 54 24.48 -13.21 8.12
CA GLY A 54 24.91 -13.23 6.73
C GLY A 54 26.36 -13.68 6.56
N LYS A 55 26.58 -14.68 5.70
CA LYS A 55 27.90 -15.28 5.45
C LYS A 55 28.59 -14.66 4.23
N SER A 56 29.89 -14.45 4.30
CA SER A 56 30.71 -14.03 3.16
C SER A 56 30.54 -14.97 1.96
N GLY A 57 30.59 -14.43 0.74
CA GLY A 57 30.36 -15.18 -0.50
C GLY A 57 28.90 -15.50 -0.82
N THR A 58 27.95 -15.26 0.11
CA THR A 58 26.54 -15.59 -0.13
C THR A 58 25.71 -14.44 -0.72
N GLY A 59 26.30 -13.27 -0.92
CA GLY A 59 25.53 -12.05 -1.22
C GLY A 59 24.80 -11.46 -0.01
N LEU A 60 25.04 -11.99 1.19
CA LEU A 60 24.57 -11.47 2.49
C LEU A 60 25.73 -11.15 3.45
N GLY A 61 26.98 -11.36 3.03
CA GLY A 61 28.16 -11.05 3.85
C GLY A 61 28.21 -9.56 4.20
N GLY A 62 28.56 -9.26 5.45
CA GLY A 62 28.68 -7.89 5.95
C GLY A 62 27.37 -7.21 6.37
N TYR A 63 26.21 -7.80 6.05
CA TYR A 63 24.89 -7.28 6.43
C TYR A 63 24.49 -7.63 7.88
N GLY A 64 25.29 -8.42 8.61
CA GLY A 64 24.97 -8.85 9.97
C GLY A 64 23.84 -9.87 10.03
N ASN A 65 22.98 -9.80 11.04
CA ASN A 65 21.75 -10.60 11.07
C ASN A 65 20.76 -10.07 10.03
N VAL A 66 20.27 -10.98 9.20
CA VAL A 66 19.36 -10.65 8.11
C VAL A 66 18.13 -11.55 8.09
N VAL A 67 17.05 -11.03 7.51
CA VAL A 67 15.93 -11.80 7.01
C VAL A 67 15.80 -11.50 5.52
N LEU A 68 15.73 -12.55 4.69
CA LEU A 68 15.50 -12.45 3.26
C LEU A 68 14.17 -13.11 2.93
N ILE A 69 13.21 -12.34 2.42
CA ILE A 69 11.88 -12.84 2.05
C ILE A 69 11.73 -12.81 0.52
N ARG A 70 11.26 -13.91 -0.06
CA ARG A 70 10.72 -13.94 -1.43
C ARG A 70 9.27 -13.49 -1.40
N ASP A 71 8.96 -12.39 -2.08
CA ASP A 71 7.58 -11.97 -2.26
C ASP A 71 6.91 -12.64 -3.47
N ARG A 72 5.61 -12.35 -3.67
CA ARG A 72 4.81 -12.93 -4.75
C ARG A 72 5.25 -12.53 -6.17
N ASN A 73 6.04 -11.47 -6.32
CA ASN A 73 6.58 -11.04 -7.62
C ASN A 73 7.98 -11.62 -7.87
N ASN A 74 8.39 -12.62 -7.08
CA ASN A 74 9.71 -13.23 -7.10
C ASN A 74 10.87 -12.25 -6.85
N ARG A 75 10.62 -11.21 -6.05
CA ARG A 75 11.66 -10.28 -5.59
C ARG A 75 12.19 -10.67 -4.22
N ALA A 76 13.46 -10.35 -3.98
CA ALA A 76 14.10 -10.57 -2.70
C ALA A 76 13.97 -9.29 -1.84
N GLN A 77 13.39 -9.44 -0.66
CA GLN A 77 13.17 -8.41 0.32
C GLN A 77 14.18 -8.61 1.44
N LEU A 78 15.27 -7.86 1.43
CA LEU A 78 16.36 -8.01 2.40
C LEU A 78 16.18 -7.03 3.54
N TYR A 79 16.12 -7.53 4.76
CA TYR A 79 16.14 -6.76 6.00
C TYR A 79 17.46 -7.06 6.70
N ALA A 80 18.32 -6.05 6.86
CA ALA A 80 19.68 -6.22 7.36
C ALA A 80 19.97 -5.43 8.63
N HIS A 81 21.13 -5.72 9.22
CA HIS A 81 21.64 -5.14 10.45
C HIS A 81 20.77 -5.39 11.68
N LEU A 82 19.96 -6.45 11.67
CA LEU A 82 19.06 -6.77 12.77
C LEU A 82 19.84 -7.06 14.06
N ASP A 83 19.26 -6.77 15.22
CA ASP A 83 19.81 -7.19 16.51
C ASP A 83 19.60 -8.69 16.65
N SER A 84 18.39 -9.15 16.35
CA SER A 84 17.98 -10.54 16.37
C SER A 84 16.89 -10.83 15.33
N VAL A 85 16.80 -12.09 14.91
CA VAL A 85 15.78 -12.60 13.98
C VAL A 85 14.65 -13.28 14.76
N ALA A 86 13.41 -13.11 14.32
CA ALA A 86 12.21 -13.68 14.96
C ALA A 86 11.52 -14.76 14.11
N VAL A 87 12.10 -15.10 12.95
CA VAL A 87 11.56 -16.08 11.99
C VAL A 87 12.65 -17.05 11.56
N LYS A 88 12.25 -18.14 10.89
CA LYS A 88 13.15 -19.19 10.39
C LYS A 88 12.99 -19.35 8.87
N SER A 89 14.05 -19.80 8.20
CA SER A 89 13.99 -20.18 6.78
C SER A 89 12.88 -21.20 6.52
N GLY A 90 12.19 -21.06 5.39
CA GLY A 90 11.05 -21.87 5.00
C GLY A 90 9.69 -21.35 5.50
N HIS A 91 9.65 -20.50 6.54
CA HIS A 91 8.40 -19.96 7.05
C HIS A 91 7.73 -19.01 6.04
N THR A 92 6.41 -19.09 5.93
CA THR A 92 5.61 -18.02 5.33
C THR A 92 5.41 -16.92 6.36
N VAL A 93 5.56 -15.67 5.94
CA VAL A 93 5.27 -14.48 6.75
C VAL A 93 4.16 -13.67 6.11
N SER A 94 3.28 -13.14 6.95
CA SER A 94 2.28 -12.16 6.53
C SER A 94 2.87 -10.74 6.54
N TYR A 95 2.30 -9.85 5.73
CA TYR A 95 2.53 -8.42 5.86
C TYR A 95 2.36 -7.98 7.31
N ASN A 96 3.22 -7.09 7.77
CA ASN A 96 3.27 -6.56 9.12
C ASN A 96 3.52 -7.61 10.24
N GLN A 97 3.88 -8.85 9.90
CA GLN A 97 4.35 -9.81 10.89
C GLN A 97 5.75 -9.40 11.39
N ILE A 98 6.02 -9.54 12.69
CA ILE A 98 7.36 -9.32 13.26
C ILE A 98 8.32 -10.37 12.69
N ILE A 99 9.43 -9.91 12.14
CA ILE A 99 10.47 -10.77 11.55
C ILE A 99 11.84 -10.64 12.24
N GLY A 100 12.01 -9.62 13.08
CA GLY A 100 13.20 -9.39 13.86
C GLY A 100 13.15 -8.06 14.57
N TYR A 101 14.29 -7.61 15.07
CA TYR A 101 14.41 -6.40 15.87
C TYR A 101 15.54 -5.52 15.33
N GLN A 102 15.37 -4.20 15.34
CA GLN A 102 16.37 -3.28 14.81
C GLN A 102 17.69 -3.42 15.57
N GLY A 103 18.81 -3.48 14.85
CA GLY A 103 20.12 -3.59 15.48
C GLY A 103 21.19 -2.82 14.76
N GLN A 104 22.42 -3.27 15.02
CA GLN A 104 23.66 -2.70 14.53
C GLN A 104 24.68 -3.80 14.20
N THR A 105 24.20 -4.97 13.79
CA THR A 105 25.09 -6.09 13.45
C THR A 105 25.66 -5.93 12.04
N GLY A 106 26.84 -6.49 11.79
CA GLY A 106 27.55 -6.33 10.51
C GLY A 106 28.32 -5.01 10.43
N TYR A 107 28.56 -4.53 9.22
CA TYR A 107 29.37 -3.33 8.97
C TYR A 107 28.49 -2.07 8.92
N VAL A 108 28.22 -1.49 10.07
CA VAL A 108 27.41 -0.27 10.21
C VAL A 108 27.98 0.69 11.24
N THR A 109 27.64 1.97 11.12
CA THR A 109 28.06 3.04 12.05
C THR A 109 27.08 3.28 13.19
N GLY A 110 25.88 2.70 13.13
CA GLY A 110 24.86 2.87 14.17
C GLY A 110 23.61 2.04 13.92
N SER A 111 22.73 1.99 14.92
CA SER A 111 21.51 1.19 14.90
C SER A 111 20.50 1.68 13.86
N HIS A 112 20.24 0.87 12.84
CA HIS A 112 19.25 1.12 11.79
C HIS A 112 18.85 -0.19 11.08
N LEU A 113 17.76 -0.14 10.32
CA LEU A 113 17.40 -1.17 9.35
C LEU A 113 17.89 -0.73 7.97
N HIS A 114 18.71 -1.55 7.33
CA HIS A 114 18.96 -1.43 5.89
C HIS A 114 18.01 -2.36 5.14
N PHE A 115 17.21 -1.79 4.23
CA PHE A 115 16.19 -2.52 3.48
C PHE A 115 16.42 -2.45 1.97
N GLU A 116 16.57 -3.61 1.32
CA GLU A 116 16.72 -3.71 -0.14
C GLU A 116 15.54 -4.46 -0.79
N VAL A 117 15.26 -4.09 -2.04
CA VAL A 117 14.45 -4.90 -2.95
C VAL A 117 15.31 -5.32 -4.14
N ARG A 118 15.65 -6.61 -4.21
CA ARG A 118 16.39 -7.21 -5.33
C ARG A 118 15.43 -7.64 -6.44
N LYS A 119 15.82 -7.45 -7.69
CA LYS A 119 14.98 -7.69 -8.88
C LYS A 119 14.53 -9.14 -9.03
N LYS A 120 15.34 -10.08 -8.56
CA LYS A 120 15.06 -11.51 -8.60
C LYS A 120 15.65 -12.15 -7.34
N VAL A 121 14.88 -13.01 -6.68
CA VAL A 121 15.41 -13.86 -5.63
C VAL A 121 15.90 -15.18 -6.20
N GLU A 122 17.02 -15.65 -5.68
CA GLU A 122 17.57 -16.98 -5.91
C GLU A 122 17.47 -17.72 -4.57
N THR A 123 17.10 -18.99 -4.58
CA THR A 123 16.97 -19.79 -3.34
C THR A 123 18.31 -20.33 -2.85
N ALA A 124 19.39 -20.05 -3.57
CA ALA A 124 20.76 -20.34 -3.22
C ALA A 124 21.61 -19.06 -3.36
N PRO A 125 22.79 -19.00 -2.72
CA PRO A 125 23.79 -17.98 -2.97
C PRO A 125 24.00 -17.71 -4.47
N PRO A 126 24.08 -16.43 -4.91
CA PRO A 126 24.23 -15.23 -4.08
C PRO A 126 22.91 -14.55 -3.66
N TYR A 127 21.78 -15.28 -3.62
CA TYR A 127 20.47 -14.76 -3.21
C TYR A 127 20.04 -13.48 -3.97
N GLY A 128 20.32 -13.42 -5.27
CA GLY A 128 19.99 -12.26 -6.12
C GLY A 128 20.93 -11.06 -5.97
N TYR A 129 22.00 -11.15 -5.18
CA TYR A 129 23.05 -10.12 -5.15
C TYR A 129 23.85 -10.13 -6.45
N ARG A 130 24.24 -8.95 -6.92
CA ARG A 130 25.27 -8.73 -7.96
C ARG A 130 26.16 -7.55 -7.53
N ALA A 131 27.43 -7.57 -7.93
CA ALA A 131 28.38 -6.50 -7.63
C ALA A 131 27.92 -5.14 -8.20
N ASP A 132 27.35 -5.16 -9.41
CA ASP A 132 26.61 -4.04 -9.97
C ASP A 132 25.22 -3.94 -9.31
N LYS A 133 25.17 -3.17 -8.22
CA LYS A 133 23.95 -2.96 -7.42
C LYS A 133 22.80 -2.38 -8.27
N PRO A 134 22.96 -1.30 -9.06
CA PRO A 134 21.89 -0.76 -9.92
C PRO A 134 21.22 -1.77 -10.85
N SER A 135 21.96 -2.74 -11.39
CA SER A 135 21.37 -3.74 -12.27
C SER A 135 20.58 -4.81 -11.51
N SER A 136 20.83 -4.99 -10.22
CA SER A 136 20.22 -6.06 -9.40
C SER A 136 19.18 -5.57 -8.37
N THR A 137 19.08 -4.27 -8.10
CA THR A 137 18.10 -3.72 -7.14
C THR A 137 17.12 -2.73 -7.76
N VAL A 138 16.04 -2.44 -7.03
CA VAL A 138 15.09 -1.38 -7.37
C VAL A 138 14.83 -0.50 -6.17
N ASN A 139 14.34 0.72 -6.42
CA ASN A 139 13.93 1.63 -5.37
C ASN A 139 12.85 0.97 -4.48
N PRO A 140 13.14 0.71 -3.18
CA PRO A 140 12.22 0.02 -2.29
C PRO A 140 10.89 0.76 -2.08
N ILE A 141 10.91 2.09 -2.01
CA ILE A 141 9.71 2.91 -1.81
C ILE A 141 8.79 2.77 -3.03
N SER A 142 9.32 2.97 -4.23
CA SER A 142 8.56 2.83 -5.48
C SER A 142 8.00 1.42 -5.64
N TYR A 143 8.78 0.40 -5.27
CA TYR A 143 8.33 -0.98 -5.33
C TYR A 143 7.21 -1.27 -4.35
N LEU A 144 7.34 -0.89 -3.07
CA LEU A 144 6.31 -1.16 -2.05
C LEU A 144 5.00 -0.42 -2.33
N ASN A 145 5.08 0.78 -2.91
CA ASN A 145 3.90 1.50 -3.43
C ASN A 145 3.13 0.64 -4.45
N GLN A 146 3.84 0.06 -5.43
CA GLN A 146 3.26 -0.81 -6.46
C GLN A 146 2.90 -2.21 -5.92
N PHE A 147 3.58 -2.68 -4.88
CA PHE A 147 3.32 -3.98 -4.29
C PHE A 147 2.04 -3.95 -3.45
N SER A 148 1.80 -2.87 -2.71
CA SER A 148 0.60 -2.74 -1.88
C SER A 148 -0.68 -2.68 -2.72
N SER A 149 -0.61 -2.11 -3.92
CA SER A 149 -1.71 -2.08 -4.90
C SER A 149 -1.94 -3.40 -5.66
N ASN A 150 -1.25 -4.50 -5.31
CA ASN A 150 -1.33 -5.77 -6.05
C ASN A 150 -1.71 -7.00 -5.17
N LYS A 151 -2.04 -6.83 -3.88
CA LYS A 151 -2.54 -7.95 -3.04
C LYS A 151 -3.98 -8.24 -3.46
N THR A 152 -4.21 -9.44 -3.99
CA THR A 152 -5.57 -9.89 -4.32
C THR A 152 -6.36 -10.15 -3.05
N LEU A 153 -7.45 -9.41 -2.82
CA LEU A 153 -8.37 -9.65 -1.70
C LEU A 153 -9.62 -10.36 -2.20
N LYS A 154 -10.08 -11.37 -1.46
CA LYS A 154 -11.28 -12.16 -1.78
C LYS A 154 -11.87 -12.76 -0.51
N GLU A 155 -12.97 -13.49 -0.63
CA GLU A 155 -13.58 -14.25 0.46
C GLU A 155 -12.52 -14.95 1.34
N ARG A 156 -12.71 -14.90 2.66
CA ARG A 156 -11.80 -15.39 3.72
C ARG A 156 -10.51 -14.59 3.94
N SER A 157 -10.23 -13.59 3.11
CA SER A 157 -9.19 -12.60 3.44
C SER A 157 -9.57 -11.87 4.72
N ASN A 158 -8.59 -11.52 5.55
CA ASN A 158 -8.83 -10.73 6.75
C ASN A 158 -7.62 -9.84 7.06
N GLY A 159 -7.77 -8.94 8.03
CA GLY A 159 -6.73 -8.05 8.51
C GLY A 159 -6.84 -6.62 7.99
N THR A 160 -5.76 -5.86 8.17
CA THR A 160 -5.72 -4.42 7.91
C THR A 160 -6.02 -4.06 6.45
N GLU A 161 -5.63 -4.90 5.49
CA GLU A 161 -5.84 -4.64 4.06
C GLU A 161 -7.32 -4.76 3.68
N VAL A 162 -8.05 -5.70 4.28
CA VAL A 162 -9.50 -5.80 4.10
C VAL A 162 -10.20 -4.61 4.74
N ARG A 163 -9.77 -4.21 5.95
CA ARG A 163 -10.30 -3.01 6.61
C ARG A 163 -10.12 -1.75 5.76
N ASN A 164 -8.96 -1.60 5.12
CA ASN A 164 -8.69 -0.47 4.24
C ASN A 164 -9.56 -0.51 2.98
N LEU A 165 -9.70 -1.68 2.34
CA LEU A 165 -10.63 -1.88 1.23
C LEU A 165 -12.06 -1.48 1.62
N GLN A 166 -12.55 -1.95 2.77
CA GLN A 166 -13.89 -1.65 3.25
C GLN A 166 -14.07 -0.13 3.47
N ARG A 167 -13.08 0.56 4.04
CA ARG A 167 -13.10 2.03 4.18
C ARG A 167 -13.14 2.74 2.84
N GLU A 168 -12.37 2.28 1.86
CA GLU A 168 -12.37 2.83 0.50
C GLU A 168 -13.75 2.65 -0.15
N LEU A 169 -14.34 1.46 -0.06
CA LEU A 169 -15.68 1.17 -0.57
C LEU A 169 -16.75 2.04 0.11
N ILE A 170 -16.74 2.15 1.43
CA ILE A 170 -17.65 3.03 2.19
C ILE A 170 -17.50 4.48 1.73
N LYS A 171 -16.24 4.96 1.60
CA LYS A 171 -15.95 6.32 1.14
C LYS A 171 -16.52 6.59 -0.26
N LEU A 172 -16.43 5.60 -1.16
CA LEU A 172 -17.00 5.68 -2.50
C LEU A 172 -18.53 5.45 -2.56
N GLY A 173 -19.18 5.22 -1.42
CA GLY A 173 -20.63 5.08 -1.32
C GLY A 173 -21.17 3.67 -1.50
N PHE A 174 -20.32 2.65 -1.46
CA PHE A 174 -20.76 1.26 -1.45
C PHE A 174 -21.22 0.83 -0.05
N ASN A 175 -22.25 0.00 -0.03
CA ASN A 175 -22.93 -0.38 1.20
C ASN A 175 -22.11 -1.42 1.98
N LEU A 176 -21.72 -1.06 3.21
CA LEU A 176 -21.19 -1.96 4.24
C LEU A 176 -21.80 -1.61 5.60
N ASN A 177 -23.12 -1.41 5.66
CA ASN A 177 -23.78 -0.88 6.86
C ASN A 177 -23.89 -1.90 8.01
N LYS A 178 -23.76 -3.21 7.74
CA LYS A 178 -23.95 -4.26 8.76
C LYS A 178 -22.71 -4.41 9.64
N TYR A 179 -21.54 -4.57 9.05
CA TYR A 179 -20.29 -4.78 9.79
C TYR A 179 -19.29 -3.63 9.65
N GLY A 180 -19.48 -2.74 8.66
CA GLY A 180 -18.56 -1.65 8.40
C GLY A 180 -17.18 -2.14 7.96
N ALA A 181 -16.14 -1.49 8.48
CA ALA A 181 -14.76 -1.83 8.20
C ALA A 181 -14.15 -2.72 9.30
N ASP A 182 -14.71 -3.91 9.47
CA ASP A 182 -14.27 -4.88 10.51
C ASP A 182 -12.91 -5.54 10.21
N GLY A 183 -12.51 -5.56 8.93
CA GLY A 183 -11.32 -6.25 8.46
C GLY A 183 -11.54 -7.73 8.11
N VAL A 184 -12.79 -8.16 7.92
CA VAL A 184 -13.15 -9.52 7.50
C VAL A 184 -13.81 -9.50 6.13
N PHE A 185 -13.26 -10.23 5.17
CA PHE A 185 -13.80 -10.30 3.82
C PHE A 185 -14.86 -11.41 3.77
N GLY A 186 -16.05 -11.09 4.29
CA GLY A 186 -17.26 -11.92 4.17
C GLY A 186 -18.23 -11.41 3.10
N ASP A 187 -19.43 -11.97 3.09
CA ASP A 187 -20.47 -11.76 2.06
C ASP A 187 -20.81 -10.28 1.79
N GLU A 188 -20.82 -9.45 2.84
CA GLU A 188 -21.09 -8.01 2.70
C GLU A 188 -19.96 -7.31 1.93
N THR A 189 -18.70 -7.64 2.25
CA THR A 189 -17.54 -7.07 1.55
C THR A 189 -17.48 -7.56 0.11
N GLU A 190 -17.75 -8.84 -0.13
CA GLU A 190 -17.80 -9.39 -1.47
C GLU A 190 -18.91 -8.73 -2.31
N SER A 191 -20.09 -8.53 -1.72
CA SER A 191 -21.21 -7.85 -2.37
C SER A 191 -20.86 -6.40 -2.73
N ALA A 192 -20.18 -5.69 -1.83
CA ALA A 192 -19.70 -4.33 -2.08
C ALA A 192 -18.63 -4.29 -3.19
N VAL A 193 -17.70 -5.26 -3.22
CA VAL A 193 -16.70 -5.39 -4.29
C VAL A 193 -17.38 -5.67 -5.63
N LYS A 194 -18.35 -6.61 -5.69
CA LYS A 194 -19.11 -6.90 -6.90
C LYS A 194 -19.91 -5.69 -7.37
N ALA A 195 -20.51 -4.92 -6.46
CA ALA A 195 -21.21 -3.69 -6.79
C ALA A 195 -20.27 -2.64 -7.40
N PHE A 196 -19.08 -2.48 -6.82
CA PHE A 196 -18.04 -1.61 -7.36
C PHE A 196 -17.57 -2.09 -8.74
N GLN A 197 -17.29 -3.37 -8.92
CA GLN A 197 -16.87 -3.93 -10.20
C GLN A 197 -17.92 -3.68 -11.30
N ARG A 198 -19.21 -3.86 -11.00
CA ARG A 198 -20.31 -3.54 -11.91
C ARG A 198 -20.32 -2.06 -12.28
N SER A 199 -20.13 -1.17 -11.31
CA SER A 199 -20.17 0.27 -11.56
C SER A 199 -19.00 0.77 -12.40
N GLU A 200 -17.87 0.08 -12.36
CA GLU A 200 -16.66 0.41 -13.13
C GLU A 200 -16.60 -0.29 -14.49
N GLY A 201 -17.61 -1.10 -14.84
CA GLY A 201 -17.63 -1.87 -16.09
C GLY A 201 -16.49 -2.88 -16.21
N ILE A 202 -16.00 -3.41 -15.08
CA ILE A 202 -14.95 -4.43 -15.03
C ILE A 202 -15.54 -5.80 -14.67
N LYS A 203 -14.72 -6.86 -14.80
CA LYS A 203 -15.13 -8.23 -14.45
C LYS A 203 -15.68 -8.28 -13.02
N VAL A 204 -16.87 -8.87 -12.88
CA VAL A 204 -17.62 -8.96 -11.61
C VAL A 204 -17.41 -10.33 -10.98
N ASP A 205 -16.29 -10.52 -10.32
CA ASP A 205 -15.91 -11.79 -9.67
C ASP A 205 -15.81 -11.71 -8.14
N GLY A 206 -16.03 -10.52 -7.55
CA GLY A 206 -15.90 -10.31 -6.10
C GLY A 206 -14.46 -10.33 -5.60
N ILE A 207 -13.48 -10.36 -6.52
CA ILE A 207 -12.06 -10.43 -6.21
C ILE A 207 -11.43 -9.07 -6.48
N VAL A 208 -10.78 -8.49 -5.46
CA VAL A 208 -9.99 -7.27 -5.61
C VAL A 208 -8.61 -7.62 -6.15
N GLY A 209 -8.55 -7.97 -7.44
CA GLY A 209 -7.31 -8.14 -8.18
C GLY A 209 -6.72 -6.81 -8.68
N PRO A 210 -5.64 -6.82 -9.48
CA PRO A 210 -4.97 -5.61 -9.96
C PRO A 210 -5.88 -4.61 -10.68
N VAL A 211 -6.82 -5.09 -11.50
CA VAL A 211 -7.76 -4.23 -12.24
C VAL A 211 -8.73 -3.53 -11.29
N THR A 212 -9.36 -4.28 -10.38
CA THR A 212 -10.27 -3.72 -9.38
C THR A 212 -9.56 -2.75 -8.45
N ARG A 213 -8.34 -3.09 -8.02
CA ARG A 213 -7.51 -2.21 -7.19
C ARG A 213 -7.16 -0.91 -7.91
N ALA A 214 -6.73 -0.96 -9.18
CA ALA A 214 -6.43 0.24 -9.95
C ALA A 214 -7.64 1.18 -10.09
N ARG A 215 -8.85 0.63 -10.24
CA ARG A 215 -10.09 1.42 -10.24
C ARG A 215 -10.41 2.02 -8.87
N LEU A 216 -10.22 1.27 -7.79
CA LEU A 216 -10.41 1.78 -6.42
C LEU A 216 -9.44 2.93 -6.14
N ASP A 217 -8.16 2.78 -6.48
CA ASP A 217 -7.12 3.78 -6.27
C ASP A 217 -7.40 5.07 -7.07
N LYS A 218 -7.85 4.93 -8.33
CA LYS A 218 -8.29 6.06 -9.16
C LYS A 218 -9.44 6.81 -8.48
N ASN A 219 -10.52 6.12 -8.14
CA ASN A 219 -11.72 6.74 -7.58
C ASN A 219 -11.48 7.35 -6.19
N THR A 220 -10.71 6.68 -5.34
CA THR A 220 -10.34 7.20 -4.00
C THR A 220 -9.46 8.45 -4.11
N THR A 221 -8.59 8.53 -5.12
CA THR A 221 -7.79 9.72 -5.41
C THR A 221 -8.66 10.88 -5.89
N LEU A 222 -9.66 10.62 -6.74
CA LEU A 222 -10.61 11.65 -7.21
C LEU A 222 -11.39 12.29 -6.05
N VAL A 223 -11.73 11.51 -5.01
CA VAL A 223 -12.45 12.03 -3.83
C VAL A 223 -11.53 12.45 -2.68
N ALA A 224 -10.22 12.26 -2.79
CA ALA A 224 -9.27 12.67 -1.76
C ALA A 224 -9.10 14.19 -1.69
N ASN A 225 -9.18 14.85 -2.84
CA ASN A 225 -9.02 16.30 -2.97
C ASN A 225 -10.30 16.92 -3.52
N TYR A 226 -10.73 18.06 -2.96
CA TYR A 226 -11.89 18.79 -3.46
C TYR A 226 -11.59 19.33 -4.87
N PRO A 227 -12.32 18.90 -5.92
CA PRO A 227 -12.01 19.23 -7.32
C PRO A 227 -12.56 20.61 -7.74
N GLY A 228 -13.10 21.38 -6.79
CA GLY A 228 -13.86 22.59 -7.08
C GLY A 228 -15.36 22.34 -7.15
N ILE A 229 -16.10 23.37 -7.52
CA ILE A 229 -17.57 23.38 -7.47
C ILE A 229 -18.15 22.40 -8.49
N ILE A 230 -18.91 21.41 -8.01
CA ILE A 230 -19.67 20.48 -8.87
C ILE A 230 -21.15 20.85 -8.80
N LYS A 231 -21.77 21.07 -9.97
CA LYS A 231 -23.15 21.56 -10.10
C LYS A 231 -23.79 21.06 -11.39
N ARG A 232 -25.04 21.47 -11.65
CA ARG A 232 -25.74 21.14 -12.90
C ARG A 232 -24.86 21.43 -14.13
N GLY A 233 -24.76 20.45 -15.02
CA GLY A 233 -23.91 20.50 -16.21
C GLY A 233 -22.53 19.86 -16.05
N SER A 234 -22.04 19.65 -14.82
CA SER A 234 -20.83 18.86 -14.57
C SER A 234 -21.01 17.41 -15.03
N LYS A 235 -19.92 16.76 -15.43
CA LYS A 235 -19.91 15.38 -15.94
C LYS A 235 -18.67 14.59 -15.50
N GLY A 236 -18.72 13.27 -15.68
CA GLY A 236 -17.59 12.35 -15.53
C GLY A 236 -17.59 11.59 -14.21
N ASP A 237 -16.51 10.85 -13.96
CA ASP A 237 -16.37 9.90 -12.85
C ASP A 237 -16.76 10.50 -11.49
N ILE A 238 -16.42 11.78 -11.23
CA ILE A 238 -16.74 12.41 -9.96
C ILE A 238 -18.24 12.58 -9.74
N VAL A 239 -18.98 12.85 -10.82
CA VAL A 239 -20.44 12.96 -10.76
C VAL A 239 -21.05 11.60 -10.48
N GLU A 240 -20.52 10.52 -11.05
CA GLU A 240 -20.99 9.16 -10.75
C GLU A 240 -20.82 8.80 -9.26
N ILE A 241 -19.68 9.16 -8.67
CA ILE A 241 -19.42 8.90 -7.24
C ILE A 241 -20.39 9.73 -6.38
N ILE A 242 -20.62 11.01 -6.72
CA ILE A 242 -21.61 11.84 -6.03
C ILE A 242 -23.01 11.23 -6.14
N GLN A 243 -23.42 10.82 -7.34
CA GLN A 243 -24.71 10.18 -7.59
C GLN A 243 -24.91 8.94 -6.73
N ARG A 244 -23.88 8.08 -6.58
CA ARG A 244 -23.88 6.94 -5.66
C ARG A 244 -24.13 7.38 -4.21
N ARG A 245 -23.42 8.40 -3.72
CA ARG A 245 -23.55 8.89 -2.33
C ARG A 245 -24.91 9.53 -2.02
N VAL A 246 -25.48 10.26 -2.97
CA VAL A 246 -26.79 10.93 -2.77
C VAL A 246 -27.98 10.06 -3.19
N GLY A 247 -27.72 8.85 -3.72
CA GLY A 247 -28.75 7.92 -4.20
C GLY A 247 -29.52 8.44 -5.41
N ALA A 248 -28.83 9.09 -6.35
CA ALA A 248 -29.33 9.46 -7.67
C ALA A 248 -29.06 8.34 -8.68
N LYS A 249 -29.75 8.35 -9.82
CA LYS A 249 -29.35 7.57 -10.99
C LYS A 249 -27.87 7.87 -11.33
N VAL A 250 -27.09 6.82 -11.55
CA VAL A 250 -25.66 6.92 -11.87
C VAL A 250 -25.52 6.92 -13.39
N ASP A 251 -25.40 8.10 -13.98
CA ASP A 251 -25.21 8.30 -15.43
C ASP A 251 -24.03 9.25 -15.75
N GLY A 252 -23.31 9.70 -14.71
CA GLY A 252 -22.17 10.58 -14.84
C GLY A 252 -22.52 11.99 -15.30
N ILE A 253 -23.80 12.37 -15.30
CA ILE A 253 -24.29 13.69 -15.69
C ILE A 253 -25.00 14.36 -14.52
N PHE A 254 -24.52 15.53 -14.12
CA PHE A 254 -25.15 16.30 -13.06
C PHE A 254 -26.37 17.01 -13.63
N GLY A 255 -27.47 16.26 -13.75
CA GLY A 255 -28.75 16.74 -14.24
C GLY A 255 -29.70 17.22 -13.14
N PRO A 256 -30.98 17.49 -13.50
CA PRO A 256 -32.01 17.88 -12.54
C PRO A 256 -32.24 16.87 -11.42
N GLU A 257 -32.14 15.57 -11.72
CA GLU A 257 -32.30 14.52 -10.72
C GLU A 257 -31.16 14.55 -9.69
N THR A 258 -29.91 14.60 -10.15
CA THR A 258 -28.72 14.70 -9.29
C THR A 258 -28.81 15.93 -8.39
N GLU A 259 -29.16 17.09 -8.94
CA GLU A 259 -29.33 18.32 -8.16
C GLU A 259 -30.40 18.18 -7.07
N ARG A 260 -31.57 17.59 -7.40
CA ARG A 260 -32.63 17.33 -6.43
C ARG A 260 -32.14 16.42 -5.31
N LYS A 261 -31.37 15.38 -5.63
CA LYS A 261 -30.80 14.45 -4.65
C LYS A 261 -29.73 15.10 -3.78
N VAL A 262 -28.90 15.98 -4.34
CA VAL A 262 -27.97 16.82 -3.55
C VAL A 262 -28.75 17.74 -2.60
N LYS A 263 -29.81 18.40 -3.05
CA LYS A 263 -30.66 19.22 -2.17
C LYS A 263 -31.28 18.40 -1.03
N GLN A 264 -31.73 17.18 -1.31
CA GLN A 264 -32.24 16.27 -0.28
C GLN A 264 -31.15 15.86 0.71
N TYR A 265 -29.95 15.57 0.23
CA TYR A 265 -28.79 15.24 1.06
C TYR A 265 -28.40 16.41 1.97
N GLN A 266 -28.30 17.62 1.42
CA GLN A 266 -27.98 18.85 2.15
C GLN A 266 -28.99 19.09 3.28
N ARG A 267 -30.30 18.99 3.00
CA ARG A 267 -31.36 19.11 4.01
C ARG A 267 -31.20 18.11 5.15
N ARG A 268 -30.95 16.84 4.83
CA ARG A 268 -30.79 15.76 5.84
C ARG A 268 -29.53 15.93 6.70
N ASN A 269 -28.54 16.67 6.21
CA ASN A 269 -27.26 16.86 6.88
C ASN A 269 -27.06 18.26 7.44
N ASN A 270 -28.12 19.08 7.52
CA ASN A 270 -28.08 20.46 8.01
C ASN A 270 -27.06 21.34 7.28
N LEU A 271 -26.98 21.21 5.96
CA LEU A 271 -26.13 22.02 5.08
C LEU A 271 -26.97 23.07 4.34
N LYS A 272 -26.31 24.10 3.78
CA LYS A 272 -26.95 25.03 2.84
C LYS A 272 -27.56 24.26 1.67
N VAL A 273 -28.84 24.53 1.37
CA VAL A 273 -29.62 23.79 0.37
C VAL A 273 -29.62 24.52 -0.97
N ASP A 274 -28.48 24.52 -1.65
CA ASP A 274 -28.31 25.16 -2.97
C ASP A 274 -28.25 24.15 -4.14
N GLY A 275 -28.15 22.84 -3.85
CA GLY A 275 -28.01 21.79 -4.86
C GLY A 275 -26.63 21.75 -5.52
N ILE A 276 -25.66 22.46 -4.95
CA ILE A 276 -24.28 22.54 -5.41
C ILE A 276 -23.41 21.74 -4.44
N VAL A 277 -22.51 20.92 -4.98
CA VAL A 277 -21.49 20.26 -4.16
C VAL A 277 -20.31 21.22 -4.02
N GLY A 278 -20.45 22.15 -3.06
CA GLY A 278 -19.38 23.04 -2.58
C GLY A 278 -18.50 22.36 -1.51
N PRO A 279 -17.53 23.08 -0.91
CA PRO A 279 -16.59 22.51 0.06
C PRO A 279 -17.25 21.82 1.26
N GLU A 280 -18.29 22.43 1.85
CA GLU A 280 -19.01 21.87 2.99
C GLU A 280 -19.78 20.59 2.63
N THR A 281 -20.47 20.61 1.48
CA THR A 281 -21.20 19.43 0.99
C THR A 281 -20.23 18.30 0.64
N TRP A 282 -19.07 18.65 0.05
CA TRP A 282 -18.01 17.71 -0.26
C TRP A 282 -17.43 17.05 0.99
N GLN A 283 -17.06 17.82 2.00
CA GLN A 283 -16.52 17.31 3.27
C GLN A 283 -17.53 16.40 4.00
N LYS A 284 -18.83 16.65 3.84
CA LYS A 284 -19.86 15.77 4.38
C LYS A 284 -20.02 14.49 3.56
N LEU A 285 -19.71 14.51 2.26
CA LEU A 285 -19.80 13.36 1.37
C LEU A 285 -18.59 12.42 1.49
N PHE A 286 -17.37 12.90 1.77
CA PHE A 286 -16.13 12.12 1.69
C PHE A 286 -15.15 12.43 2.83
#